data_AF-A0AA87ZSM5-F1
#
_entry.id   AF-A0AA87ZSM5-F1
#
_cell.length_a   1.000
_cell.length_b   1.000
_cell.length_c   1.000
_cell.angle_alpha   90.00
_cell.angle_beta   90.00
_cell.angle_gamma   90.00
#
_symmetry.space_group_name_H-M   'P 1'
#
loop_
_entity.id
_entity.type
_entity.pdbx_description
1 polymer ?
#
loop_
_entity_poly.entity_id
_entity_poly.type
_entity_poly.pdbx_seq_one_letter_code
_entity_poly.pdbx_strand_id
1 'polypeptide(L)' 'MNKTRDISVIGGAGDIFMARGIATLTTDAFEGEVYFRLRVDIKLYEC' A
#
# COMPACT_ATOMS: atom_id res chain seq x y z
N MET A 1 13.10 -13.99 0.94
CA MET A 1 12.79 -12.73 0.22
C MET A 1 11.72 -12.02 1.02
N ASN A 2 11.97 -10.81 1.54
CA ASN A 2 10.98 -10.06 2.32
C ASN A 2 9.71 -9.88 1.46
N LYS A 3 8.63 -10.58 1.84
CA LYS A 3 7.33 -10.55 1.14
C LYS A 3 6.53 -9.27 1.42
N THR A 4 7.10 -8.40 2.26
CA THR A 4 6.52 -7.15 2.72
C THR A 4 7.41 -5.99 2.34
N ARG A 5 6.81 -4.91 1.83
CA ARG A 5 7.52 -3.67 1.47
C ARG A 5 6.68 -2.47 1.84
N ASP A 6 7.32 -1.46 2.40
CA ASP A 6 6.68 -0.18 2.71
C ASP A 6 6.87 0.78 1.54
N ILE A 7 5.80 1.51 1.22
CA ILE A 7 5.78 2.60 0.25
C ILE A 7 5.16 3.85 0.89
N SER A 8 5.60 5.03 0.46
CA SER A 8 5.10 6.29 1.00
C SER A 8 3.74 6.68 0.42
N VAL A 9 2.81 7.14 1.26
CA VAL A 9 1.61 7.86 0.83
C VAL A 9 1.99 9.31 0.62
N ILE A 10 2.12 9.72 -0.64
CA ILE A 10 2.63 11.05 -1.01
C ILE A 10 1.55 12.14 -1.08
N GLY A 11 0.26 11.77 -0.97
CA GLY A 11 -0.87 12.69 -0.96
C GLY A 11 -2.20 12.00 -1.23
N GLY A 12 -3.29 12.75 -1.13
CA GLY A 12 -4.66 12.28 -1.37
C GLY A 12 -5.61 13.44 -1.71
N ALA A 13 -6.78 13.10 -2.23
CA ALA A 13 -7.86 14.03 -2.58
C ALA A 13 -9.21 13.51 -2.07
N GLY A 14 -10.23 14.39 -1.97
CA GLY A 14 -11.54 14.03 -1.42
C GLY A 14 -11.45 13.74 0.09
N ASP A 15 -11.99 12.60 0.52
CA ASP A 15 -12.06 12.21 1.94
C ASP A 15 -10.69 12.04 2.62
N ILE A 16 -9.61 11.93 1.85
CA ILE A 16 -8.22 11.82 2.32
C ILE A 16 -7.35 13.00 1.82
N PHE A 17 -7.95 14.17 1.64
CA PHE A 17 -7.24 15.36 1.16
C PHE A 17 -6.04 15.69 2.06
N MET A 18 -4.87 15.90 1.46
CA MET A 18 -3.60 16.19 2.14
C MET A 18 -3.05 15.10 3.08
N ALA A 19 -3.66 13.91 3.12
CA ALA A 19 -3.20 12.86 4.02
C ALA A 19 -1.78 12.36 3.67
N ARG A 20 -0.97 12.10 4.70
CA ARG A 20 0.38 11.52 4.58
C ARG A 20 0.53 10.28 5.46
N GLY A 21 1.34 9.34 5.01
CA GLY A 21 1.38 8.03 5.66
C GLY A 21 2.37 7.04 5.03
N ILE A 22 2.27 5.80 5.48
CA ILE A 22 2.98 4.65 4.93
C ILE A 22 1.94 3.58 4.57
N ALA A 23 2.08 2.99 3.38
CA ALA A 23 1.35 1.81 2.97
C ALA A 23 2.28 0.60 2.92
N THR A 24 1.94 -0.45 3.66
CA THR A 24 2.68 -1.72 3.67
C THR A 24 2.03 -2.69 2.70
N LEU A 25 2.78 -3.10 1.68
CA LEU A 25 2.38 -4.09 0.68
C LEU A 25 2.84 -5.48 1.10
N THR A 26 1.94 -6.47 1.06
CA THR A 26 2.25 -7.90 1.24
C THR A 26 1.77 -8.69 0.03
N THR A 27 2.61 -9.56 -0.53
CA THR A 27 2.19 -10.46 -1.62
C THR A 27 1.45 -11.67 -1.07
N ASP A 28 0.14 -11.73 -1.34
CA ASP A 28 -0.75 -12.81 -0.88
C ASP A 28 -0.82 -13.97 -1.88
N ALA A 29 -0.83 -13.68 -3.19
CA ALA A 29 -0.86 -14.69 -4.24
C ALA A 29 -0.12 -14.23 -5.50
N PHE A 30 0.48 -15.19 -6.20
CA PHE A 30 1.15 -15.03 -7.48
C PHE A 30 0.78 -16.25 -8.33
N GLU A 31 0.04 -16.04 -9.41
CA GLU A 31 -0.46 -17.11 -10.28
C GLU A 31 0.13 -16.91 -11.70
N GLY A 32 1.23 -17.60 -11.98
CA GLY A 32 2.04 -17.36 -13.17
C GLY A 32 2.56 -15.91 -13.21
N GLU A 33 2.75 -15.36 -14.40
CA GLU A 33 3.22 -13.96 -14.57
C GLU A 33 2.08 -12.96 -14.86
N VAL A 34 0.82 -13.41 -14.74
CA VAL A 34 -0.36 -12.64 -15.20
C VAL A 34 -1.23 -12.12 -14.07
N TYR A 35 -1.17 -12.74 -12.88
CA TYR A 35 -2.00 -12.34 -11.75
C TYR A 35 -1.23 -12.26 -10.44
N PHE A 36 -1.47 -11.15 -9.73
CA PHE A 36 -0.85 -10.81 -8.47
C PHE A 36 -1.93 -10.29 -7.53
N ARG A 37 -2.02 -10.86 -6.34
CA ARG A 37 -2.82 -10.31 -5.25
C ARG A 37 -1.91 -9.72 -4.18
N LEU A 38 -2.07 -8.43 -3.94
CA LEU A 38 -1.35 -7.69 -2.91
C LEU A 38 -2.33 -7.25 -1.83
N ARG A 39 -2.02 -7.54 -0.57
CA ARG A 39 -2.66 -6.89 0.57
C ARG A 39 -1.96 -5.57 0.84
N VAL A 40 -2.75 -4.50 0.97
CA VAL A 40 -2.26 -3.15 1.29
C VAL A 40 -2.80 -2.75 2.65
N ASP A 41 -1.92 -2.50 3.61
CA ASP A 41 -2.26 -1.92 4.91
C ASP A 41 -1.83 -0.45 4.92
N ILE A 42 -2.77 0.48 5.08
CA ILE A 42 -2.53 1.92 4.98
C ILE A 42 -2.60 2.52 6.38
N LYS A 43 -1.50 3.16 6.79
CA LYS A 43 -1.42 3.93 8.04
C LYS A 43 -1.20 5.39 7.69
N LEU A 44 -2.23 6.20 7.93
CA LEU A 44 -2.17 7.65 7.81
C LEU A 44 -1.72 8.24 9.15
N TYR A 45 -0.72 9.11 9.09
CA TYR A 45 -0.17 9.79 10.27
C TYR A 45 -0.50 11.29 10.27
N GLU A 46 -0.97 11.81 9.14
CA GLU A 46 -1.51 13.16 8.98
C GLU A 46 -2.82 13.06 8.21
N CYS A 47 -3.90 13.63 8.78
CA CYS A 47 -5.29 13.52 8.34
C CYS A 47 -6.01 14.85 8.52
#